data_AF-A0A7D6Z7Z8-F1
#
_entry.id   AF-A0A7D6Z7Z8-F1
#
_cell.length_a   1.000
_cell.length_b   1.000
_cell.length_c   1.000
_cell.angle_alpha   90.00
_cell.angle_beta   90.00
_cell.angle_gamma   90.00
#
_symmetry.space_group_name_H-M   'P 1'
#
loop_
_entity.id
_entity.type
_entity.pdbx_description
1 polymer ?
#
loop_
_entity_poly.entity_id
_entity_poly.type
_entity_poly.pdbx_seq_one_letter_code
_entity_poly.pdbx_strand_id
1 'polypeptide(L)' 'MPHTRETAVAYVITALEAKGTATRDDFDVTGIVATSRAIAESWDLAGMEQSLFWQIAASHLKI' A
#
# COMPACT_ATOMS: atom_id res chain seq x y z
N MET A 1 -2.18 18.33 2.22
CA MET A 1 -2.18 17.47 1.00
C MET A 1 -3.40 16.56 1.12
N PRO A 2 -4.14 16.25 0.04
CA PRO A 2 -5.35 15.47 0.17
C PRO A 2 -4.99 14.06 0.62
N HIS A 3 -5.35 13.71 1.86
CA HIS A 3 -5.34 12.34 2.36
C HIS A 3 -6.52 11.61 1.68
N THR A 4 -6.40 11.33 0.39
CA THR A 4 -7.43 10.63 -0.38
C THR A 4 -6.92 9.26 -0.80
N ARG A 5 -7.88 8.38 -1.12
CA ARG A 5 -7.59 7.03 -1.60
C ARG A 5 -6.63 7.03 -2.78
N GLU A 6 -6.75 7.99 -3.69
CA GLU A 6 -5.92 8.09 -4.89
C GLU A 6 -4.45 8.31 -4.56
N THR A 7 -4.15 9.19 -3.60
CA THR A 7 -2.77 9.44 -3.14
C THR A 7 -2.19 8.22 -2.43
N ALA A 8 -3.00 7.52 -1.62
CA ALA A 8 -2.60 6.28 -0.98
C ALA A 8 -2.29 5.19 -2.02
N VAL A 9 -3.15 5.00 -3.03
CA VAL A 9 -2.92 4.06 -4.14
C VAL A 9 -1.64 4.40 -4.90
N ALA A 10 -1.43 5.67 -5.25
CA ALA A 10 -0.22 6.09 -5.95
C ALA A 10 1.05 5.82 -5.13
N TYR A 11 1.00 6.02 -3.80
CA TYR A 11 2.10 5.68 -2.91
C TYR A 11 2.39 4.17 -2.92
N VAL A 12 1.36 3.32 -2.77
CA VAL A 12 1.53 1.86 -2.80
C VAL A 12 2.15 1.40 -4.11
N ILE A 13 1.64 1.89 -5.25
CA ILE A 13 2.19 1.53 -6.56
C ILE A 13 3.65 1.94 -6.67
N THR A 14 3.98 3.18 -6.28
CA THR A 14 5.36 3.69 -6.32
C THR A 14 6.28 2.86 -5.43
N ALA A 15 5.84 2.49 -4.22
CA ALA A 15 6.62 1.67 -3.29
C ALA A 15 6.84 0.24 -3.82
N LEU A 16 5.83 -0.36 -4.44
CA LEU A 16 5.93 -1.68 -5.05
C LEU A 16 6.90 -1.67 -6.24
N GLU A 17 6.75 -0.70 -7.16
CA GLU A 17 7.63 -0.57 -8.32
C GLU A 17 9.07 -0.22 -7.93
N ALA A 18 9.27 0.60 -6.89
CA ALA A 18 10.59 0.94 -6.37
C ALA A 18 11.33 -0.27 -5.76
N LYS A 19 10.60 -1.23 -5.17
CA LYS A 19 11.20 -2.47 -4.65
C LYS A 19 11.64 -3.42 -5.77
N GLY A 20 11.09 -3.29 -6.98
CA GLY A 20 11.52 -3.99 -8.18
C GLY A 20 11.31 -5.52 -8.18
N THR A 21 10.64 -6.08 -7.16
CA THR A 21 10.44 -7.54 -7.04
C THR A 21 9.11 -8.02 -7.61
N ALA A 22 8.11 -7.15 -7.67
CA ALA A 22 6.77 -7.47 -8.18
C ALA A 22 6.01 -6.19 -8.52
N THR A 23 5.02 -6.30 -9.41
CA THR A 23 4.29 -5.14 -9.95
C THR A 23 2.94 -4.97 -9.28
N ARG A 24 2.27 -3.84 -9.50
CA ARG A 24 0.88 -3.63 -9.04
C ARG A 24 -0.11 -4.70 -9.51
N ASP A 25 0.24 -5.49 -10.52
CA ASP A 25 -0.59 -6.57 -11.04
C ASP A 25 -0.52 -7.81 -10.15
N ASP A 26 0.67 -8.12 -9.61
CA ASP A 26 0.93 -9.21 -8.65
C ASP A 26 0.31 -8.97 -7.27
N PHE A 27 -0.08 -7.73 -6.95
CA PHE A 27 -0.63 -7.37 -5.65
C PHE A 27 -2.08 -6.86 -5.76
N ASP A 28 -2.86 -7.08 -4.71
CA ASP A 28 -4.14 -6.43 -4.55
C ASP A 28 -3.98 -5.03 -3.95
N VAL A 29 -3.59 -4.06 -4.78
CA VAL A 29 -3.34 -2.66 -4.36
C VAL A 29 -4.56 -2.04 -3.65
N THR A 30 -5.77 -2.37 -4.10
CA THR A 30 -6.99 -1.86 -3.46
C THR A 30 -7.17 -2.42 -2.05
N GLY A 31 -6.93 -3.72 -1.85
CA GLY A 31 -6.96 -4.39 -0.55
C GLY A 31 -5.88 -3.88 0.38
N ILE A 32 -4.63 -3.71 -0.10
CA ILE A 32 -3.54 -3.11 0.67
C ILE A 32 -3.96 -1.74 1.19
N VAL A 33 -4.44 -0.86 0.31
CA VAL A 33 -4.87 0.49 0.67
C VAL A 33 -6.06 0.50 1.63
N ALA A 34 -7.01 -0.43 1.47
CA ALA A 34 -8.14 -0.56 2.38
C ALA A 34 -7.72 -1.05 3.77
N THR A 35 -6.87 -2.09 3.84
CA THR A 35 -6.34 -2.64 5.10
C THR A 35 -5.44 -1.63 5.81
N SER A 36 -4.53 -0.98 5.09
CA SER A 36 -3.68 0.07 5.66
C SER A 36 -4.50 1.24 6.20
N ARG A 37 -5.57 1.65 5.51
CA ARG A 37 -6.51 2.65 6.04
C ARG A 37 -7.24 2.16 7.29
N ALA A 38 -7.68 0.90 7.32
CA ALA A 38 -8.37 0.36 8.48
C ALA A 38 -7.48 0.34 9.74
N ILE A 39 -6.16 0.17 9.56
CA ILE A 39 -5.18 0.15 10.65
C ILE A 39 -4.74 1.55 11.06
N ALA A 40 -4.40 2.41 10.10
CA ALA A 40 -3.90 3.76 10.38
C ALA A 40 -5.00 4.81 10.59
N GLU A 41 -6.26 4.44 10.32
CA GLU A 41 -7.44 5.33 10.29
C GLU A 41 -7.26 6.55 9.39
N SER A 42 -6.25 6.52 8.51
CA SER A 42 -5.77 7.62 7.69
C SER A 42 -5.33 7.11 6.32
N TRP A 43 -5.26 8.03 5.36
CA TRP A 43 -4.71 7.77 4.03
C TRP A 43 -3.23 8.15 3.92
N ASP A 44 -2.63 8.64 5.00
CA ASP A 44 -1.20 8.92 5.06
C ASP A 44 -0.41 7.63 5.26
N LEU A 45 -0.11 6.96 4.15
CA LEU A 45 0.73 5.76 4.14
C LEU A 45 2.22 6.08 4.28
N ALA A 46 2.62 7.32 3.98
CA ALA A 46 4.00 7.76 4.12
C ALA A 46 4.44 7.82 5.59
N GLY A 47 3.53 8.12 6.52
CA GLY A 47 3.76 8.05 7.96
C GLY A 47 3.59 6.66 8.57
N MET A 48 3.15 5.66 7.79
CA MET A 48 3.03 4.27 8.27
C MET A 48 4.41 3.62 8.39
N GLU A 49 4.58 2.78 9.41
CA GLU A 49 5.81 2.00 9.57
C GLU A 49 6.02 1.09 8.34
N GLN A 50 7.19 1.19 7.70
CA GLN A 50 7.51 0.42 6.49
C GLN A 50 7.40 -1.09 6.71
N SER A 51 7.78 -1.60 7.89
CA SER A 51 7.66 -3.02 8.22
C SER A 51 6.20 -3.48 8.18
N LEU A 52 5.30 -2.71 8.81
CA LEU A 52 3.86 -2.98 8.79
C LEU A 52 3.29 -2.89 7.38
N PHE A 53 3.66 -1.86 6.61
CA PHE A 53 3.26 -1.73 5.21
C PHE A 53 3.65 -2.97 4.39
N TRP A 54 4.89 -3.44 4.50
CA TRP A 54 5.35 -4.62 3.79
C TRP A 54 4.69 -5.92 4.27
N GLN A 55 4.34 -6.04 5.56
CA GLN A 55 3.54 -7.17 6.05
C GLN A 55 2.13 -7.21 5.43
N ILE A 56 1.47 -6.05 5.33
CA ILE A 56 0.17 -5.93 4.66
C ILE A 56 0.34 -6.28 3.18
N ALA A 57 1.31 -5.66 2.49
CA ALA A 57 1.57 -5.92 1.08
C ALA A 57 1.81 -7.40 0.79
N ALA A 58 2.64 -8.08 1.59
CA ALA A 58 2.92 -9.51 1.45
C ALA A 58 1.67 -10.39 1.66
N SER A 59 0.75 -9.97 2.53
CA SER A 59 -0.50 -10.69 2.79
C SER A 59 -1.55 -10.52 1.68
N HIS A 60 -1.35 -9.53 0.80
CA HIS A 60 -2.22 -9.21 -0.34
C HIS A 60 -1.55 -9.53 -1.69
N LEU A 61 -0.60 -10.47 -1.71
CA LEU A 61 -0.07 -11.04 -2.94
C LEU A 61 -1.17 -11.85 -3.64
N LYS A 62 -1.38 -11.59 -4.93
CA LYS A 62 -2.25 -12.40 -5.77
C LYS A 62 -1.47 -13.64 -6.20
N ILE A 63 -1.94 -14.81 -5.78
CA ILE A 63 -1.45 -16.14 -6.15
C ILE A 63 -2.34 -16.75 -7.23
#